data_AF-A0A1J5EP55-F1
#
_entry.id   AF-A0A1J5EP55-F1
#
_cell.length_a   1.000
_cell.length_b   1.000
_cell.length_c   1.000
_cell.angle_alpha   90.00
_cell.angle_beta   90.00
_cell.angle_gamma   90.00
#
_symmetry.space_group_name_H-M   'P 1'
#
loop_
_entity.id
_entity.type
_entity.pdbx_description
1 polymer ?
#
loop_
_entity_poly.entity_id
_entity_poly.type
_entity_poly.pdbx_seq_one_letter_code
_entity_poly.pdbx_strand_id
1 'polypeptide(L)'
;MDSKKMKIIIAISIVINVILIIVMMTLKQGYMEQAQSVVASSTKAYTDQVAKVVNSQNEFIAKSNAIWQLIFESLQSGDKSQTAFKARLAAIDTAKILQVTEVSGNVQIACGEGCNVSFVFAGGNLKSVDYSALASIAPEQEYTLTAPPAFQFQAK
;
A
#
# COMPACT_ATOMS: atom_id res chain seq x y z
N MET A 1 11.38 -31.08 68.27
CA MET A 1 10.38 -31.10 67.18
C MET A 1 10.31 -32.51 66.62
N ASP A 2 9.11 -33.09 66.50
CA ASP A 2 8.92 -34.47 66.01
C ASP A 2 9.47 -34.61 64.57
N SER A 3 10.35 -35.58 64.34
CA SER A 3 10.98 -35.86 63.04
C SER A 3 9.94 -36.05 61.92
N LYS A 4 8.77 -36.62 62.23
CA LYS A 4 7.66 -36.78 61.30
C LYS A 4 7.04 -35.43 60.91
N LYS A 5 6.84 -34.54 61.89
CA LYS A 5 6.31 -33.18 61.64
C LYS A 5 7.30 -32.32 60.84
N MET A 6 8.60 -32.45 61.11
CA MET A 6 9.65 -31.73 60.37
C MET A 6 9.73 -32.18 58.90
N LYS A 7 9.65 -33.50 58.64
CA LYS A 7 9.62 -34.04 57.27
C LYS A 7 8.38 -33.59 56.50
N ILE A 8 7.22 -33.52 57.16
CA ILE A 8 5.97 -33.02 56.54
C ILE A 8 6.09 -31.54 56.17
N ILE A 9 6.64 -30.69 57.05
CA ILE A 9 6.83 -29.26 56.78
C ILE A 9 7.79 -29.05 55.60
N ILE A 10 8.89 -29.80 55.53
CA ILE A 10 9.84 -29.74 54.41
C ILE A 10 9.18 -30.19 53.11
N ALA A 11 8.41 -31.30 53.14
CA ALA A 11 7.70 -31.79 51.96
C ALA A 11 6.67 -30.77 51.44
N ILE A 12 5.90 -30.15 52.33
CA ILE A 12 4.92 -29.10 51.97
C ILE A 12 5.63 -27.88 51.37
N SER A 13 6.74 -27.44 51.96
CA SER A 13 7.52 -26.31 51.44
C SER A 13 8.06 -26.56 50.03
N ILE A 14 8.56 -27.77 49.77
CA ILE A 14 9.02 -28.16 48.42
C ILE A 14 7.86 -28.13 47.43
N VAL A 15 6.70 -28.71 47.78
CA VAL A 15 5.52 -28.73 46.91
C VAL A 15 5.05 -27.32 46.57
N ILE A 16 4.99 -26.41 47.55
CA ILE A 16 4.60 -25.01 47.32
C ILE A 16 5.57 -24.30 46.37
N ASN A 17 6.89 -24.48 46.56
CA ASN A 17 7.89 -23.88 45.67
C ASN A 17 7.78 -24.41 44.24
N VAL A 18 7.55 -25.71 44.05
CA VAL A 18 7.35 -26.30 42.72
C VAL A 18 6.10 -25.73 42.05
N ILE A 19 5.00 -25.58 42.78
CA ILE A 19 3.76 -24.96 42.26
C ILE A 19 4.03 -23.51 41.83
N LEU A 20 4.73 -22.72 42.66
CA LEU A 20 5.08 -21.33 42.32
C LEU A 20 5.94 -21.24 41.05
N ILE A 21 6.91 -22.15 40.90
CA ILE A 21 7.76 -22.20 39.70
C ILE A 21 6.93 -22.52 38.45
N ILE A 22 6.01 -23.48 38.53
CA ILE A 22 5.12 -23.82 37.41
C ILE A 22 4.25 -22.62 37.01
N VAL A 23 3.67 -21.91 38.00
CA VAL A 23 2.88 -20.69 37.75
C VAL A 23 3.71 -19.58 37.11
N MET A 24 4.96 -19.38 37.54
CA MET A 24 5.86 -18.41 36.90
C MET A 24 6.16 -18.79 35.45
N MET A 25 6.40 -20.07 35.16
CA MET A 25 6.68 -20.54 33.80
C MET A 25 5.46 -20.38 32.88
N THR A 26 4.24 -20.72 33.34
CA THR A 26 3.03 -20.56 32.53
C THR A 26 2.70 -19.10 32.24
N LEU A 27 2.85 -18.21 33.22
CA LEU A 27 2.70 -16.76 33.00
C LEU A 27 3.72 -16.24 31.99
N LYS A 28 5.01 -16.58 32.17
CA LYS A 28 6.09 -16.17 31.25
C LYS A 28 5.84 -16.64 29.83
N GLN A 29 5.40 -17.88 29.66
CA GLN A 29 5.12 -18.44 28.34
C GLN A 29 3.91 -17.75 27.69
N GLY A 30 2.84 -17.52 28.45
CA GLY A 30 1.69 -16.74 27.99
C GLY A 30 2.05 -15.31 27.56
N TYR A 31 2.94 -14.64 28.30
CA TYR A 31 3.47 -13.32 27.90
C TYR A 31 4.29 -13.37 26.61
N MET A 32 5.15 -14.39 26.45
CA MET A 32 5.94 -14.55 25.22
C MET A 32 5.06 -14.82 24.00
N GLU A 33 4.06 -15.71 24.12
CA GLU A 33 3.14 -16.04 23.04
C GLU A 33 2.28 -14.84 22.64
N GLN A 34 1.78 -14.07 23.62
CA GLN A 34 1.05 -12.82 23.34
C GLN A 34 1.94 -11.78 22.66
N ALA A 35 3.17 -11.58 23.14
CA ALA A 35 4.10 -10.63 22.53
C ALA A 35 4.46 -11.02 21.09
N GLN A 36 4.74 -12.29 20.84
CA GLN A 36 5.01 -12.80 19.49
C GLN A 36 3.79 -12.67 18.58
N SER A 37 2.58 -12.97 19.09
CA SER A 37 1.34 -12.85 18.33
C SER A 37 1.04 -11.40 17.95
N VAL A 38 1.18 -10.45 18.88
CA VAL A 38 0.97 -9.02 18.62
C VAL A 38 2.00 -8.49 17.63
N VAL A 39 3.29 -8.84 17.79
CA VAL A 39 4.35 -8.45 16.84
C VAL A 39 4.10 -9.05 15.45
N ALA A 40 3.69 -10.32 15.36
CA ALA A 40 3.39 -10.95 14.07
C ALA A 40 2.19 -10.27 13.39
N SER A 41 1.14 -9.98 14.14
CA SER A 41 -0.05 -9.29 13.63
C SER A 41 0.26 -7.87 13.17
N SER A 42 0.98 -7.08 13.99
CA SER A 42 1.36 -5.71 13.65
C SER A 42 2.32 -5.65 12.46
N THR A 43 3.28 -6.57 12.40
CA THR A 43 4.25 -6.68 11.28
C THR A 43 3.54 -7.05 9.99
N LYS A 44 2.59 -7.99 10.04
CA LYS A 44 1.79 -8.35 8.87
C LYS A 44 0.94 -7.17 8.40
N ALA A 45 0.22 -6.51 9.31
CA ALA A 45 -0.61 -5.35 8.96
C ALA A 45 0.22 -4.21 8.33
N TYR A 46 1.40 -3.92 8.89
CA TYR A 46 2.31 -2.93 8.34
C TYR A 46 2.86 -3.35 6.96
N THR A 47 3.31 -4.60 6.83
CA THR A 47 3.82 -5.13 5.55
C THR A 47 2.74 -5.12 4.46
N ASP A 48 1.50 -5.50 4.80
CA ASP A 48 0.36 -5.46 3.89
C ASP A 48 0.05 -4.02 3.46
N GLN A 49 0.14 -3.04 4.37
CA GLN A 49 -0.03 -1.62 4.06
C GLN A 49 1.09 -1.11 3.15
N VAL A 50 2.35 -1.43 3.44
CA VAL A 50 3.50 -1.06 2.61
C VAL A 50 3.36 -1.64 1.21
N ALA A 51 3.03 -2.93 1.09
CA ALA A 51 2.84 -3.59 -0.20
C ALA A 51 1.72 -2.91 -1.00
N LYS A 52 0.60 -2.57 -0.36
CA LYS A 52 -0.50 -1.83 -0.99
C LYS A 52 -0.03 -0.46 -1.51
N VAL A 53 0.68 0.32 -0.69
CA VAL A 53 1.15 1.67 -1.06
C VAL A 53 2.17 1.59 -2.20
N VAL A 54 3.15 0.68 -2.10
CA VAL A 54 4.17 0.49 -3.14
C VAL A 54 3.53 0.05 -4.46
N ASN A 55 2.58 -0.88 -4.44
CA ASN A 55 1.87 -1.29 -5.64
C ASN A 55 1.08 -0.13 -6.26
N SER A 56 0.38 0.65 -5.44
CA SER A 56 -0.37 1.81 -5.90
C SER A 56 0.53 2.90 -6.50
N GLN A 57 1.69 3.16 -5.88
CA GLN A 57 2.72 4.05 -6.42
C GLN A 57 3.26 3.55 -7.76
N ASN A 58 3.58 2.26 -7.87
CA ASN A 58 4.09 1.67 -9.10
C ASN A 58 3.06 1.77 -10.24
N GLU A 59 1.78 1.49 -9.96
CA GLU A 59 0.70 1.67 -10.93
C GLU A 59 0.56 3.13 -11.37
N PHE A 60 0.62 4.07 -10.42
CA PHE A 60 0.56 5.49 -10.72
C PHE A 60 1.74 5.97 -11.56
N ILE A 61 2.97 5.56 -11.22
CA ILE A 61 4.18 5.89 -11.97
C ILE A 61 4.09 5.33 -13.40
N ALA A 62 3.68 4.07 -13.55
CA ALA A 62 3.55 3.45 -14.86
C ALA A 62 2.52 4.18 -15.74
N LYS A 63 1.33 4.47 -15.20
CA LYS A 63 0.28 5.22 -15.90
C LYS A 63 0.72 6.64 -16.23
N SER A 64 1.26 7.37 -15.25
CA SER A 64 1.70 8.75 -15.41
C SER A 64 2.82 8.87 -16.45
N ASN A 65 3.79 7.93 -16.45
CA ASN A 65 4.84 7.91 -17.45
C ASN A 65 4.29 7.70 -18.87
N ALA A 66 3.36 6.76 -19.04
CA ALA A 66 2.71 6.51 -20.33
C ALA A 66 1.91 7.75 -20.79
N ILE A 67 1.18 8.41 -19.89
CA ILE A 67 0.44 9.63 -20.22
C ILE A 67 1.39 10.77 -20.60
N TRP A 68 2.46 11.00 -19.83
CA TRP A 68 3.46 12.03 -20.13
C TRP A 68 4.17 11.79 -21.46
N GLN A 69 4.53 10.54 -21.75
CA GLN A 69 5.10 10.18 -23.04
C GLN A 69 4.11 10.48 -24.17
N LEU A 70 2.84 10.10 -24.01
CA LEU A 70 1.81 10.37 -25.01
C LEU A 70 1.61 11.87 -25.22
N ILE A 71 1.58 12.68 -24.14
CA ILE A 71 1.50 14.14 -24.21
C ILE A 71 2.69 14.68 -25.02
N PHE A 72 3.91 14.28 -24.65
CA PHE A 72 5.13 14.76 -25.30
C PHE A 72 5.15 14.42 -26.79
N GLU A 73 4.94 13.15 -27.15
CA GLU A 73 4.95 12.71 -28.54
C GLU A 73 3.83 13.37 -29.35
N SER A 74 2.66 13.60 -28.75
CA SER A 74 1.53 14.24 -29.43
C SER A 74 1.75 15.75 -29.67
N LEU A 75 2.41 16.43 -28.73
CA LEU A 75 2.71 17.86 -28.85
C LEU A 75 3.89 18.14 -29.79
N GLN A 76 4.92 17.29 -29.74
CA GLN A 76 6.18 17.47 -30.46
C GLN A 76 6.24 16.80 -31.83
N SER A 77 5.32 15.88 -32.14
CA SER A 77 5.29 15.29 -33.47
C SER A 77 4.83 16.28 -34.53
N GLY A 78 5.44 16.18 -35.72
CA GLY A 78 4.99 16.90 -36.91
C GLY A 78 3.60 16.44 -37.40
N ASP A 79 3.21 15.19 -37.15
CA ASP A 79 1.88 14.67 -37.50
C ASP A 79 0.94 14.72 -36.28
N LYS A 80 0.12 15.76 -36.24
CA LYS A 80 -0.86 16.00 -35.17
C LYS A 80 -2.22 15.37 -35.46
N SER A 81 -2.35 14.52 -36.48
CA SER A 81 -3.62 13.90 -36.81
C SER A 81 -4.12 12.97 -35.70
N GLN A 82 -5.44 12.80 -35.62
CA GLN A 82 -6.07 11.87 -34.69
C GLN A 82 -5.65 10.43 -34.97
N THR A 83 -5.41 10.07 -36.24
CA THR A 83 -4.90 8.75 -36.63
C THR A 83 -3.50 8.50 -36.05
N ALA A 84 -2.59 9.46 -36.20
CA ALA A 84 -1.24 9.34 -35.64
C ALA A 84 -1.26 9.31 -34.11
N PHE A 85 -2.16 10.08 -33.48
CA PHE A 85 -2.39 10.00 -32.03
C PHE A 85 -2.81 8.58 -31.61
N LYS A 86 -3.82 7.99 -32.28
CA LYS A 86 -4.29 6.63 -31.95
C LYS A 86 -3.19 5.57 -32.14
N ALA A 87 -2.32 5.75 -33.15
CA ALA A 87 -1.16 4.88 -33.35
C ALA A 87 -0.14 4.99 -32.20
N ARG A 88 0.17 6.22 -31.75
CA ARG A 88 1.05 6.45 -30.59
C ARG A 88 0.46 5.88 -29.31
N LEU A 89 -0.82 6.11 -29.08
CA LEU A 89 -1.54 5.54 -27.93
C LEU A 89 -1.43 4.01 -27.92
N ALA A 90 -1.65 3.35 -29.06
CA ALA A 90 -1.51 1.90 -29.15
C ALA A 90 -0.06 1.40 -28.95
N ALA A 91 0.93 2.19 -29.36
CA ALA A 91 2.35 1.87 -29.19
C ALA A 91 2.85 2.07 -27.75
N ILE A 92 2.31 3.06 -27.04
CA ILE A 92 2.66 3.37 -25.65
C ILE A 92 1.91 2.46 -24.69
N ASP A 93 0.60 2.30 -24.89
CA ASP A 93 -0.29 1.54 -23.99
C ASP A 93 -0.44 0.07 -24.38
N THR A 94 0.70 -0.59 -24.64
CA THR A 94 0.73 -2.02 -25.02
C THR A 94 0.09 -2.93 -23.97
N ALA A 95 0.27 -2.58 -22.69
CA ALA A 95 -0.29 -3.30 -21.55
C ALA A 95 -1.74 -2.89 -21.21
N LYS A 96 -2.34 -1.94 -21.94
CA LYS A 96 -3.70 -1.42 -21.73
C LYS A 96 -3.95 -0.96 -20.29
N ILE A 97 -2.97 -0.26 -19.71
CA ILE A 97 -3.03 0.31 -18.38
C ILE A 97 -3.77 1.66 -18.35
N LEU A 98 -3.91 2.31 -19.51
CA LEU A 98 -4.61 3.59 -19.61
C LEU A 98 -6.11 3.39 -19.80
N GLN A 99 -6.90 4.18 -19.07
CA GLN A 99 -8.34 4.20 -19.22
C GLN A 99 -8.72 5.34 -20.15
N VAL A 100 -9.00 4.98 -21.41
CA VAL A 100 -9.26 5.93 -22.48
C VAL A 100 -10.75 6.04 -22.75
N THR A 101 -11.29 7.26 -22.76
CA THR A 101 -12.67 7.56 -23.10
C THR A 101 -12.71 8.53 -24.28
N GLU A 102 -13.46 8.21 -25.33
CA GLU A 102 -13.67 9.11 -26.47
C GLU A 102 -15.04 9.78 -26.36
N VAL A 103 -15.06 11.12 -26.28
CA VAL A 103 -16.30 11.91 -26.19
C VAL A 103 -16.28 13.01 -27.25
N SER A 104 -17.17 12.90 -28.24
CA SER A 104 -17.41 13.94 -29.26
C SER A 104 -16.16 14.48 -29.95
N GLY A 105 -15.19 13.61 -30.25
CA GLY A 105 -13.92 13.99 -30.90
C GLY A 105 -12.80 14.39 -29.93
N ASN A 106 -13.05 14.40 -28.62
CA ASN A 106 -12.03 14.52 -27.59
C ASN A 106 -11.65 13.14 -27.06
N VAL A 107 -10.37 12.96 -26.73
CA VAL A 107 -9.89 11.76 -26.04
C VAL A 107 -9.52 12.14 -24.62
N GLN A 108 -10.12 11.47 -23.64
CA GLN A 108 -9.83 11.65 -22.22
C GLN A 108 -9.12 10.41 -21.68
N ILE A 109 -8.11 10.63 -20.85
CA ILE A 109 -7.35 9.56 -20.20
C ILE A 109 -7.35 9.81 -18.71
N ALA A 110 -7.86 8.84 -17.93
CA ALA A 110 -7.84 8.93 -16.48
C ALA A 110 -6.41 8.73 -15.94
N CYS A 111 -5.98 9.64 -15.07
CA CYS A 111 -4.66 9.62 -14.41
C CYS A 111 -4.74 9.27 -12.90
N GLY A 112 -5.95 9.14 -12.35
CA GLY A 112 -6.18 8.89 -10.92
C GLY A 112 -7.59 9.30 -10.50
N GLU A 113 -7.89 9.21 -9.21
CA GLU A 113 -9.18 9.67 -8.67
C GLU A 113 -9.32 11.18 -8.89
N GLY A 114 -10.37 11.60 -9.60
CA GLY A 114 -10.59 13.00 -9.96
C GLY A 114 -9.59 13.59 -10.99
N CYS A 115 -8.68 12.79 -11.55
CA CYS A 115 -7.68 13.24 -12.51
C CYS A 115 -7.99 12.73 -13.92
N ASN A 116 -8.13 13.65 -14.88
CA ASN A 116 -8.26 13.34 -16.29
C ASN A 116 -7.36 14.25 -17.13
N VAL A 117 -6.70 13.68 -18.14
CA VAL A 117 -6.00 14.41 -19.20
C VAL A 117 -6.86 14.41 -20.45
N SER A 118 -7.08 15.57 -21.07
CA SER A 118 -7.95 15.71 -22.23
C SER A 118 -7.19 16.17 -23.47
N PHE A 119 -7.31 15.41 -24.55
CA PHE A 119 -6.78 15.71 -25.88
C PHE A 119 -7.92 16.17 -26.77
N VAL A 120 -7.85 17.41 -27.25
CA VAL A 120 -8.91 18.03 -28.05
C VAL A 120 -8.51 18.04 -29.51
N PHE A 121 -9.33 17.41 -30.35
CA PHE A 121 -9.13 17.39 -31.80
C PHE A 121 -10.11 18.31 -32.51
N ALA A 122 -9.62 19.10 -33.46
CA ALA A 122 -10.43 19.95 -34.32
C ALA A 122 -9.96 19.78 -35.77
N GLY A 123 -10.89 19.52 -36.70
CA GLY A 123 -10.53 19.26 -38.09
C GLY A 123 -9.59 18.05 -38.26
N GLY A 124 -9.73 17.03 -37.40
CA GLY A 124 -8.90 15.82 -37.42
C GLY A 124 -7.49 15.98 -36.85
N ASN A 125 -7.10 17.16 -36.36
CA ASN A 125 -5.78 17.44 -35.80
C ASN A 125 -5.87 17.86 -34.33
N LEU A 126 -4.83 17.54 -33.56
CA LEU A 126 -4.70 17.93 -32.17
C LEU A 126 -4.59 19.45 -32.06
N LYS A 127 -5.55 20.05 -31.37
CA LYS A 127 -5.63 21.49 -31.12
C LYS A 127 -5.01 21.86 -29.78
N SER A 128 -5.31 21.09 -28.74
CA SER A 128 -4.86 21.36 -27.38
C SER A 128 -4.84 20.10 -26.54
N VAL A 129 -4.03 20.12 -25.48
CA VAL A 129 -3.98 19.10 -24.43
C VAL A 129 -4.14 19.79 -23.09
N ASP A 130 -5.11 19.35 -22.29
CA ASP A 130 -5.25 19.75 -20.89
C ASP A 130 -4.70 18.64 -20.00
N TYR A 131 -3.57 18.92 -19.36
CA TYR A 131 -2.88 18.03 -18.43
C TYR A 131 -2.68 18.69 -17.06
N SER A 132 -3.43 19.75 -16.76
CA SER A 132 -3.31 20.52 -15.53
C SER A 132 -3.51 19.66 -14.28
N ALA A 133 -4.52 18.77 -14.30
CA ALA A 133 -4.78 17.83 -13.22
C ALA A 133 -3.56 16.92 -12.94
N LEU A 134 -2.97 16.33 -13.99
CA LEU A 134 -1.79 15.47 -13.86
C LEU A 134 -0.57 16.23 -13.31
N ALA A 135 -0.37 17.47 -13.75
CA ALA A 135 0.73 18.32 -13.28
C ALA A 135 0.55 18.77 -11.81
N SER A 136 -0.68 18.76 -11.31
CA SER A 136 -1.00 19.17 -9.94
C SER A 136 -0.95 18.03 -8.91
N ILE A 137 -0.75 16.78 -9.35
CA ILE A 137 -0.64 15.65 -8.42
C ILE A 137 0.65 15.78 -7.62
N ALA A 138 0.51 15.70 -6.30
CA ALA A 138 1.59 15.64 -5.33
C ALA A 138 1.63 14.20 -4.75
N PRO A 139 2.41 13.27 -5.32
CA PRO A 139 2.41 11.87 -4.90
C PRO A 139 2.72 11.68 -3.42
N GLU A 140 3.53 12.58 -2.84
CA GLU A 140 3.88 12.60 -1.43
C GLU A 140 2.68 12.81 -0.49
N GLN A 141 1.57 13.39 -0.98
CA GLN A 141 0.35 13.61 -0.20
C GLN A 141 -0.64 12.44 -0.34
N GLU A 142 -0.61 11.71 -1.46
CA GLU A 142 -1.53 10.59 -1.71
C GLU A 142 -1.05 9.27 -1.09
N TYR A 143 0.26 9.05 -1.03
CA TYR A 143 0.84 7.77 -0.62
C TYR A 143 1.46 7.84 0.77
N THR A 144 0.62 8.07 1.78
CA THR A 144 1.07 8.09 3.18
C THR A 144 1.05 6.70 3.80
N LEU A 145 2.12 6.35 4.51
CA LEU A 145 2.14 5.20 5.41
C LEU A 145 1.70 5.67 6.80
N THR A 146 0.76 4.94 7.40
CA THR A 146 0.44 5.14 8.82
C THR A 146 1.49 4.42 9.65
N ALA A 147 2.01 5.08 10.68
CA ALA A 147 2.87 4.38 11.64
C ALA A 147 2.07 3.21 12.27
N PRO A 148 2.70 2.05 12.47
CA PRO A 148 2.04 0.95 13.15
C PRO A 148 1.61 1.40 14.55
N PRO A 149 0.45 0.94 15.05
CA PRO A 149 0.00 1.29 16.39
C PRO A 149 1.03 0.86 17.42
N ALA A 150 1.19 1.68 18.48
CA ALA A 150 2.07 1.34 19.59
C ALA A 150 1.67 -0.01 20.19
N PHE A 151 2.66 -0.80 20.56
CA PHE A 151 2.46 -2.10 21.17
C PHE A 151 1.62 -1.94 22.46
N GLN A 152 0.45 -2.58 22.51
CA GLN A 152 -0.40 -2.62 23.71
C GLN A 152 -0.44 -4.04 24.27
N PHE A 153 0.11 -4.22 25.47
CA PHE A 153 -0.18 -5.42 26.27
C PHE A 153 -1.66 -5.34 26.66
N GLN A 154 -2.52 -6.12 26.01
CA GLN A 154 -3.87 -6.33 26.53
C GLN A 154 -3.75 -7.12 27.84
N ALA A 155 -3.80 -6.41 28.96
CA ALA A 155 -4.16 -7.02 30.23
C ALA A 155 -5.61 -7.49 30.11
N LYS A 156 -5.81 -8.80 29.91
CA LYS A 156 -7.09 -9.45 30.20
C LYS A 156 -7.21 -9.69 31.69
#